data_AF-A0A423F1Y8-F1
#
_entry.id   AF-A0A423F1Y8-F1
#
_cell.length_a   1.000
_cell.length_b   1.000
_cell.length_c   1.000
_cell.angle_alpha   90.00
_cell.angle_beta   90.00
_cell.angle_gamma   90.00
#
_symmetry.space_group_name_H-M   'P 1'
#
loop_
_entity.id
_entity.type
_entity.pdbx_description
1 polymer ?
#
loop_
_entity_poly.entity_id
_entity_poly.type
_entity_poly.pdbx_seq_one_letter_code
_entity_poly.pdbx_strand_id
1 'polypeptide(L)'
;MKTPEHCTGLSDIREAIDSLDQQIIEALGLRMQYVKAASAFKPDQASIAAPERVAAMLPQRRQWAQEAGLDGEFIEGLFNQIIHWYIAEQTAFWLQKKSKVV
;
A
#
# COMPACT_ATOMS: atom_id res chain seq x y z
N MET A 1 -1.62 -22.97 -2.77
CA MET A 1 -0.17 -23.13 -3.01
C MET A 1 0.42 -24.14 -2.05
N LYS A 2 1.39 -24.97 -2.50
CA LYS A 2 2.18 -25.84 -1.61
C LYS A 2 3.07 -24.99 -0.69
N THR A 3 3.52 -25.53 0.45
CA THR A 3 4.56 -24.83 1.24
C THR A 3 5.89 -24.90 0.49
N PRO A 4 6.83 -23.96 0.71
CA PRO A 4 8.09 -23.91 -0.02
C PRO A 4 8.84 -25.26 -0.02
N GLU A 5 9.01 -25.90 1.14
CA GLU A 5 9.64 -27.22 1.28
C GLU A 5 8.92 -28.40 0.60
N HIS A 6 7.66 -28.25 0.19
CA HIS A 6 6.90 -29.29 -0.54
C HIS A 6 6.79 -29.03 -2.04
N CYS A 7 7.36 -27.93 -2.56
CA CYS A 7 7.41 -27.68 -3.99
C CYS A 7 8.36 -28.67 -4.67
N THR A 8 7.86 -29.34 -5.70
CA THR A 8 8.59 -30.40 -6.43
C THR A 8 9.31 -29.90 -7.68
N GLY A 9 9.09 -28.63 -8.05
CA GLY A 9 9.77 -28.01 -9.17
C GLY A 9 9.35 -26.54 -9.36
N LEU A 10 9.93 -25.91 -10.38
CA LEU A 10 9.73 -24.49 -10.66
C LEU A 10 8.27 -24.12 -10.96
N SER A 11 7.47 -25.06 -11.47
CA SER A 11 6.05 -24.82 -11.72
C SER A 11 5.30 -24.53 -10.42
N ASP A 12 5.51 -25.36 -9.38
CA ASP A 12 4.86 -25.19 -8.08
C ASP A 12 5.26 -23.84 -7.44
N ILE A 13 6.55 -23.47 -7.56
CA ILE A 13 7.10 -22.24 -7.01
C ILE A 13 6.48 -21.01 -7.70
N ARG A 14 6.40 -21.02 -9.04
CA ARG A 14 5.83 -19.90 -9.80
C ARG A 14 4.35 -19.72 -9.50
N GLU A 15 3.57 -20.81 -9.44
CA GLU A 15 2.15 -20.74 -9.07
C GLU A 15 1.96 -20.14 -7.66
N ALA A 16 2.83 -20.50 -6.70
CA ALA A 16 2.80 -19.94 -5.36
C ALA A 16 3.11 -18.43 -5.36
N ILE A 17 4.16 -18.00 -6.07
CA ILE A 17 4.53 -16.58 -6.19
C ILE A 17 3.42 -15.78 -6.88
N ASP A 18 2.91 -16.25 -8.02
CA ASP A 18 1.82 -15.58 -8.74
C ASP A 18 0.58 -15.40 -7.85
N SER A 19 0.26 -16.41 -7.04
CA SER A 19 -0.85 -16.34 -6.07
C SER A 19 -0.60 -15.33 -4.94
N LEU A 20 0.63 -15.20 -4.45
CA LEU A 20 0.99 -14.19 -3.45
C LEU A 20 0.96 -12.79 -4.05
N ASP A 21 1.45 -12.62 -5.28
CA ASP A 21 1.44 -11.34 -5.98
C ASP A 21 0.01 -10.86 -6.26
N GLN A 22 -0.89 -11.78 -6.63
CA GLN A 22 -2.32 -11.48 -6.75
C GLN A 22 -2.89 -10.98 -5.41
N GLN A 23 -2.58 -11.65 -4.29
CA GLN A 23 -3.04 -11.22 -2.97
C GLN A 23 -2.50 -9.84 -2.58
N ILE A 24 -1.25 -9.52 -2.93
CA ILE A 24 -0.68 -8.18 -2.73
C ILE A 24 -1.47 -7.14 -3.53
N ILE A 25 -1.79 -7.42 -4.79
CA ILE A 25 -2.57 -6.51 -5.65
C ILE A 25 -3.99 -6.32 -5.10
N GLU A 26 -4.66 -7.39 -4.66
CA GLU A 26 -5.99 -7.32 -4.04
C GLU A 26 -5.96 -6.47 -2.76
N ALA A 27 -4.95 -6.65 -1.90
CA ALA A 27 -4.76 -5.86 -0.69
C ALA A 27 -4.52 -4.38 -1.02
N LEU A 28 -3.74 -4.07 -2.06
CA LEU A 28 -3.55 -2.71 -2.56
C LEU A 28 -4.87 -2.11 -3.08
N GLY A 29 -5.66 -2.88 -3.83
CA GLY A 29 -7.01 -2.48 -4.26
C GLY A 29 -7.91 -2.11 -3.08
N LEU A 30 -7.96 -2.95 -2.05
CA LEU A 30 -8.72 -2.68 -0.83
C LEU A 30 -8.18 -1.45 -0.07
N ARG A 31 -6.85 -1.33 0.04
CA ARG A 31 -6.19 -0.15 0.64
C ARG A 31 -6.64 1.14 -0.05
N MET A 32 -6.86 1.12 -1.36
CA MET A 32 -7.27 2.31 -2.11
C MET A 32 -8.71 2.72 -1.77
N GLN A 33 -9.60 1.74 -1.55
CA GLN A 33 -10.95 2.01 -1.08
C GLN A 33 -10.94 2.71 0.28
N TYR A 34 -10.09 2.27 1.21
CA TYR A 34 -9.91 2.94 2.49
C TYR A 34 -9.35 4.36 2.35
N VAL A 35 -8.38 4.59 1.48
CA VAL A 35 -7.83 5.93 1.23
C VAL A 35 -8.88 6.88 0.65
N LYS A 36 -9.70 6.42 -0.31
CA LYS A 36 -10.82 7.21 -0.85
C LYS A 36 -11.91 7.47 0.19
N ALA A 37 -12.22 6.50 1.05
CA ALA A 37 -13.15 6.68 2.17
C ALA A 37 -12.62 7.73 3.16
N ALA A 38 -11.31 7.72 3.45
CA ALA A 38 -10.67 8.68 4.34
C ALA A 38 -10.80 10.14 3.85
N SER A 39 -10.95 10.38 2.53
CA SER A 39 -11.19 11.72 1.98
C SER A 39 -12.44 12.41 2.56
N ALA A 40 -13.43 11.65 3.05
CA ALA A 40 -14.62 12.22 3.70
C ALA A 40 -14.30 12.95 5.01
N PHE A 41 -13.16 12.65 5.64
CA PHE A 41 -12.71 13.24 6.90
C PHE A 41 -11.62 14.31 6.70
N LYS A 42 -11.32 14.70 5.45
CA LYS A 42 -10.30 15.70 5.11
C LYS A 42 -10.96 17.06 4.86
N PRO A 43 -10.81 18.04 5.77
CA PRO A 43 -11.49 19.34 5.67
C PRO A 43 -11.01 20.16 4.47
N ASP A 44 -9.72 20.07 4.16
CA ASP A 44 -9.04 20.79 3.07
C ASP A 44 -8.01 19.91 2.37
N GLN A 45 -7.50 20.39 1.23
CA GLN A 45 -6.51 19.67 0.43
C GLN A 45 -5.16 19.52 1.16
N ALA A 46 -4.76 20.48 2.00
CA ALA A 46 -3.49 20.41 2.73
C ALA A 46 -3.49 19.26 3.75
N SER A 47 -4.64 18.95 4.32
CA SER A 47 -4.84 17.85 5.26
C SER A 47 -4.68 16.45 4.64
N ILE A 48 -4.69 16.33 3.31
CA ILE A 48 -4.59 15.04 2.58
C ILE A 48 -3.19 14.44 2.73
N ALA A 49 -2.14 15.23 2.52
CA ALA A 49 -0.75 14.75 2.56
C ALA A 49 -0.32 14.21 3.93
N ALA A 50 -0.90 14.75 5.02
CA ALA A 50 -0.66 14.34 6.41
C ALA A 50 0.82 13.97 6.71
N PRO A 51 1.77 14.93 6.62
CA PRO A 51 3.22 14.64 6.67
C PRO A 51 3.66 13.88 7.92
N GLU A 52 3.13 14.23 9.10
CA GLU A 52 3.42 13.54 10.35
C GLU A 52 2.99 12.06 10.32
N ARG A 53 1.88 11.76 9.66
CA ARG A 53 1.41 10.39 9.51
C ARG A 53 2.35 9.60 8.61
N VAL A 54 2.82 10.18 7.51
CA VAL A 54 3.79 9.52 6.62
C VAL A 54 5.11 9.26 7.34
N ALA A 55 5.62 10.26 8.07
CA ALA A 55 6.86 10.16 8.85
C ALA A 55 6.79 9.05 9.91
N ALA A 56 5.62 8.81 10.52
CA ALA A 56 5.41 7.71 11.45
C ALA A 56 5.22 6.33 10.76
N MET A 57 4.66 6.32 9.54
CA MET A 57 4.36 5.06 8.84
C MET A 57 5.61 4.35 8.33
N LEU A 58 6.59 5.10 7.79
CA LEU A 58 7.75 4.51 7.11
C LEU A 58 8.67 3.72 8.06
N PRO A 59 9.10 4.25 9.22
CA PRO A 59 9.91 3.49 10.17
C PRO A 59 9.19 2.23 10.68
N GLN A 60 7.87 2.30 10.83
CA GLN A 60 7.08 1.15 11.24
C GLN A 60 7.06 0.04 10.17
N ARG A 61 6.97 0.39 8.88
CA ARG A 61 7.08 -0.62 7.80
C ARG A 61 8.47 -1.22 7.72
N ARG A 62 9.51 -0.40 7.93
CA ARG A 62 10.88 -0.88 8.04
C ARG A 62 11.06 -1.90 9.16
N GLN A 63 10.47 -1.64 10.33
CA GLN A 63 10.50 -2.59 11.44
C GLN A 63 9.78 -3.90 11.08
N TRP A 64 8.58 -3.84 10.50
CA TRP A 64 7.85 -5.04 10.06
C TRP A 64 8.61 -5.86 9.02
N ALA A 65 9.35 -5.20 8.13
CA ALA A 65 10.21 -5.87 7.17
C ALA A 65 11.29 -6.71 7.85
N GLN A 66 11.97 -6.12 8.85
CA GLN A 66 13.03 -6.79 9.60
C GLN A 66 12.47 -7.99 10.40
N GLU A 67 11.30 -7.83 11.02
CA GLU A 67 10.60 -8.92 11.71
C GLU A 67 10.21 -10.07 10.77
N ALA A 68 9.94 -9.77 9.49
CA ALA A 68 9.64 -10.74 8.45
C ALA A 68 10.89 -11.31 7.73
N GLY A 69 12.11 -10.91 8.12
CA GLY A 69 13.34 -11.36 7.48
C GLY A 69 13.65 -10.70 6.14
N LEU A 70 13.07 -9.53 5.86
CA LEU A 70 13.28 -8.74 4.65
C LEU A 70 14.22 -7.56 4.92
N ASP A 71 14.83 -7.05 3.85
CA ASP A 71 15.61 -5.82 3.94
C ASP A 71 14.72 -4.61 4.26
N GLY A 72 15.05 -3.92 5.35
CA GLY A 72 14.25 -2.83 5.86
C GLY A 72 14.25 -1.60 4.96
N GLU A 73 15.37 -1.31 4.31
CA GLU A 73 15.51 -0.15 3.41
C GLU A 73 14.71 -0.34 2.13
N PHE A 74 14.77 -1.54 1.54
CA PHE A 74 13.96 -1.93 0.39
C PHE A 74 12.46 -1.78 0.67
N ILE A 75 11.97 -2.34 1.78
CA ILE A 75 10.55 -2.28 2.11
C ILE A 75 10.12 -0.85 2.46
N GLU A 76 10.94 -0.07 3.17
CA GLU A 76 10.67 1.34 3.41
C GLU A 76 10.51 2.10 2.08
N GLY A 77 11.44 1.91 1.13
CA GLY A 77 11.39 2.52 -0.19
C GLY A 77 10.17 2.10 -1.02
N LEU A 78 9.76 0.83 -0.96
CA LEU A 78 8.55 0.33 -1.61
C LEU A 78 7.30 1.00 -1.03
N PHE A 79 7.16 1.03 0.30
CA PHE A 79 6.01 1.67 0.95
C PHE A 79 6.01 3.19 0.79
N ASN A 80 7.17 3.83 0.68
CA ASN A 80 7.26 5.23 0.35
C ASN A 80 6.61 5.54 -1.00
N GLN A 81 6.92 4.75 -2.04
CA GLN A 81 6.30 4.88 -3.37
C GLN A 81 4.79 4.63 -3.33
N ILE A 82 4.37 3.55 -2.65
CA ILE A 82 2.95 3.23 -2.45
C ILE A 82 2.23 4.40 -1.75
N ILE A 83 2.77 4.93 -0.65
CA ILE A 83 2.10 6.00 0.10
C ILE A 83 1.94 7.26 -0.77
N HIS A 84 2.99 7.68 -1.48
CA HIS A 84 2.96 8.88 -2.32
C HIS A 84 1.96 8.74 -3.47
N TRP A 85 1.91 7.58 -4.13
CA TRP A 85 0.92 7.34 -5.18
C TRP A 85 -0.51 7.44 -4.65
N TYR A 86 -0.79 6.87 -3.47
CA TYR A 86 -2.14 6.93 -2.88
C TYR A 86 -2.53 8.33 -2.42
N ILE A 87 -1.58 9.14 -1.93
CA ILE A 87 -1.84 10.55 -1.59
C ILE A 87 -2.25 11.34 -2.85
N ALA A 88 -1.56 11.10 -3.98
CA ALA A 88 -1.91 11.73 -5.24
C ALA A 88 -3.32 11.34 -5.71
N GLU A 89 -3.63 10.04 -5.70
CA GLU A 89 -4.98 9.53 -6.02
C GLU A 89 -6.06 10.06 -5.08
N GLN A 90 -5.76 10.15 -3.78
CA GLN A 90 -6.67 10.72 -2.78
C GLN A 90 -6.97 12.20 -3.08
N THR A 91 -5.95 12.95 -3.48
CA THR A 91 -6.06 14.36 -3.85
C THR A 91 -6.95 14.53 -5.08
N ALA A 92 -6.70 13.76 -6.13
CA ALA A 92 -7.51 13.79 -7.35
C ALA A 92 -8.98 13.44 -7.08
N PHE A 93 -9.22 12.40 -6.26
CA PHE A 93 -10.57 11.99 -5.87
C PHE A 93 -11.31 13.06 -5.04
N TRP A 94 -10.62 13.70 -4.09
CA TRP A 94 -11.20 14.75 -3.25
C TRP A 94 -11.58 15.99 -4.07
N LEU A 95 -10.72 16.40 -5.01
CA LEU A 95 -11.00 17.51 -5.93
C LEU A 95 -12.22 17.21 -6.81
N GLN A 96 -12.29 16.01 -7.40
CA GLN A 96 -13.43 15.61 -8.23
C GLN A 96 -14.75 15.62 -7.44
N LYS A 97 -14.74 15.18 -6.17
CA LYS A 97 -15.92 15.25 -5.31
C LYS A 97 -16.35 16.69 -5.03
N LYS A 98 -15.42 17.59 -4.74
CA LYS A 98 -15.74 19.01 -4.51
C LYS A 98 -16.32 19.68 -5.75
N SER A 99 -15.78 19.40 -6.94
CA SER A 99 -16.31 19.96 -8.21
C SER A 99 -17.72 19.50 -8.57
N LYS A 100 -18.20 18.37 -8.01
CA LYS A 100 -19.58 17.89 -8.21
C LYS A 100 -20.58 18.42 -7.18
N VAL A 101 -20.10 19.10 -6.14
CA VAL A 101 -20.90 19.67 -5.05
C VAL A 101 -21.09 21.18 -5.24
N VAL A 102 -20.48 21.77 -6.27
CA VAL A 102 -20.65 23.16 -6.71
C VAL A 102 -21.66 23.23 -7.85
#